data_AF-A0A6A6Z0C0-F1
#
_entry.id   AF-A0A6A6Z0C0-F1
#
_cell.length_a   1.000
_cell.length_b   1.000
_cell.length_c   1.000
_cell.angle_alpha   90.00
_cell.angle_beta   90.00
_cell.angle_gamma   90.00
#
_symmetry.space_group_name_H-M   'P 1'
#
loop_
_entity.id
_entity.type
_entity.pdbx_description
1 polymer ?
#
loop_
_entity_poly.entity_id
_entity_poly.type
_entity_poly.pdbx_seq_one_letter_code
_entity_poly.pdbx_strand_id
1 'polypeptide(L)'
;ECHHFQMSSDKKLPSRVIDVGSIDEQPFLHETEPSKTGVYLTLSHRWSDHVLTTTKATLADRKMCILLDSMPPTFSDAVVVARKFKIRYLWIESLCIIQDSTDDWMAESAKMCDIYRGALFTIFAANTHPTDVPNPGRWSIRTQKWSRK
;
A
#
# COMPACT_ATOMS: atom_id res chain seq x y z
N GLU A 1 8.47 29.08 -12.22
CA GLU A 1 7.44 29.02 -11.18
C GLU A 1 6.98 27.57 -11.04
N CYS A 2 7.14 26.97 -9.86
CA CYS A 2 6.72 25.58 -9.64
C CYS A 2 5.24 25.58 -9.29
N HIS A 3 4.39 25.08 -10.18
CA HIS A 3 2.97 24.88 -9.91
C HIS A 3 2.81 23.98 -8.67
N HIS A 4 2.21 24.54 -7.62
CA HIS A 4 1.85 23.81 -6.42
C HIS A 4 0.80 22.76 -6.81
N PHE A 5 1.20 21.50 -6.95
CA PHE A 5 0.28 20.42 -7.23
C PHE A 5 -0.60 20.20 -5.99
N GLN A 6 -1.82 20.74 -6.00
CA GLN A 6 -2.80 20.47 -4.96
C GLN A 6 -3.33 19.04 -5.14
N MET A 7 -2.89 18.12 -4.27
CA MET A 7 -3.49 16.80 -4.19
C MET A 7 -4.91 16.95 -3.60
N SER A 8 -5.94 16.79 -4.43
CA SER A 8 -7.32 16.77 -3.96
C SER A 8 -7.56 15.58 -3.04
N SER A 9 -8.07 15.86 -1.84
CA SER A 9 -8.44 14.86 -0.83
C SER A 9 -9.86 14.33 -1.01
N ASP A 10 -10.47 14.45 -2.19
CA ASP A 10 -11.90 14.12 -2.39
C ASP A 10 -12.13 12.63 -2.66
N LYS A 11 -11.09 11.81 -2.61
CA LYS A 11 -11.18 10.37 -2.79
C LYS A 11 -11.46 9.68 -1.46
N LYS A 12 -12.48 8.83 -1.44
CA LYS A 12 -12.80 7.97 -0.29
C LYS A 12 -11.61 7.07 0.01
N LEU A 13 -11.22 6.99 1.28
CA LEU A 13 -10.19 6.05 1.70
C LEU A 13 -10.72 4.59 1.67
N PRO A 14 -9.86 3.61 1.39
CA PRO A 14 -10.16 2.20 1.63
C PRO A 14 -10.50 1.96 3.10
N SER A 15 -11.27 0.90 3.42
CA SER A 15 -11.72 0.61 4.79
C SER A 15 -10.57 0.49 5.80
N ARG A 16 -9.40 0.06 5.31
CA ARG A 16 -8.14 0.00 6.04
C ARG A 16 -7.00 0.51 5.18
N VAL A 17 -6.09 1.25 5.80
CA VAL A 17 -4.84 1.73 5.19
C VAL A 17 -3.70 1.56 6.19
N ILE A 18 -2.47 1.50 5.70
CA ILE A 18 -1.29 1.68 6.53
C ILE A 18 -1.08 3.18 6.71
N ASP A 19 -1.17 3.64 7.95
CA ASP A 19 -0.69 4.96 8.33
C ASP A 19 0.83 4.88 8.45
N VAL A 20 1.53 5.55 7.54
CA VAL A 20 3.00 5.49 7.50
C VAL A 20 3.65 6.45 8.49
N GLY A 21 2.90 7.36 9.12
CA GLY A 21 3.44 8.37 10.02
C GLY A 21 4.57 9.22 9.41
N SER A 22 5.35 9.82 10.29
CA SER A 22 6.59 10.55 9.99
C SER A 22 7.81 9.60 9.97
N ILE A 23 9.00 10.14 9.74
CA ILE A 23 10.22 9.34 9.53
C ILE A 23 10.61 8.50 10.76
N ASP A 24 10.32 8.99 11.96
CA ASP A 24 10.70 8.36 13.24
C ASP A 24 9.57 7.49 13.83
N GLU A 25 8.41 7.43 13.18
CA GLU A 25 7.26 6.66 13.65
C GLU A 25 7.24 5.26 13.02
N GLN A 26 6.69 4.28 13.73
CA GLN A 26 6.42 2.97 13.15
C GLN A 26 5.08 3.01 12.40
N PRO A 27 5.01 2.45 11.19
CA PRO A 27 3.74 2.36 10.47
C PRO A 27 2.78 1.42 11.20
N PHE A 28 1.48 1.64 11.04
CA PHE A 28 0.46 0.77 11.63
C PHE A 28 -0.79 0.68 10.74
N LEU A 29 -1.57 -0.38 10.90
CA LEU A 29 -2.83 -0.58 10.21
C LEU A 29 -3.92 0.28 10.84
N HIS A 30 -4.44 1.23 10.08
CA HIS A 30 -5.51 2.13 10.50
C HIS A 30 -6.83 1.73 9.83
N GLU A 31 -7.87 1.52 10.64
CA GLU A 31 -9.25 1.40 10.15
C GLU A 31 -9.83 2.79 9.94
N THR A 32 -10.33 3.05 8.74
CA THR A 32 -10.84 4.36 8.35
C THR A 32 -12.33 4.46 8.59
N GLU A 33 -12.80 5.65 8.95
CA GLU A 33 -14.22 5.95 8.99
C GLU A 33 -14.86 5.87 7.58
N PRO A 34 -16.11 5.37 7.43
CA PRO A 34 -16.74 5.17 6.12
C PRO A 34 -16.89 6.42 5.23
N SER A 35 -16.82 7.62 5.80
CA SER A 35 -16.88 8.91 5.09
C SER A 35 -15.52 9.58 4.96
N LYS A 36 -14.44 8.97 5.48
CA LYS A 36 -13.11 9.56 5.44
C LYS A 36 -12.62 9.60 4.01
N THR A 37 -12.17 10.79 3.61
CA THR A 37 -11.48 11.00 2.35
C THR A 37 -10.03 11.40 2.60
N GLY A 38 -9.18 11.18 1.61
CA GLY A 38 -7.76 11.45 1.72
C GLY A 38 -6.96 10.99 0.52
N VAL A 39 -5.70 11.39 0.51
CA VAL A 39 -4.73 11.01 -0.52
C VAL A 39 -3.96 9.80 -0.01
N TYR A 40 -3.87 8.76 -0.83
CA TYR A 40 -3.15 7.54 -0.50
C TYR A 40 -2.44 6.97 -1.72
N LEU A 41 -1.43 6.13 -1.44
CA LEU A 41 -0.75 5.33 -2.44
C LEU A 41 -1.22 3.88 -2.36
N THR A 42 -1.03 3.12 -3.43
CA THR A 42 -1.16 1.66 -3.41
C THR A 42 0.18 1.02 -3.74
N LEU A 43 0.43 -0.17 -3.18
CA LEU A 43 1.54 -1.03 -3.61
C LEU A 43 0.97 -2.27 -4.30
N SER A 44 1.38 -2.48 -5.56
CA SER A 44 1.20 -3.75 -6.24
C SER A 44 2.47 -4.57 -6.08
N HIS A 45 2.37 -5.72 -5.40
CA HIS A 45 3.49 -6.61 -5.15
C HIS A 45 3.18 -8.03 -5.65
N ARG A 46 4.23 -8.85 -5.78
CA ARG A 46 4.05 -10.27 -6.05
C ARG A 46 3.74 -11.01 -4.75
N TRP A 47 2.86 -11.98 -4.84
CA TRP A 47 2.63 -12.94 -3.77
C TRP A 47 3.80 -13.91 -3.70
N SER A 48 4.17 -14.27 -2.47
CA SER A 48 5.16 -15.31 -2.16
C SER A 48 4.76 -15.97 -0.85
N ASP A 49 5.33 -17.14 -0.56
CA ASP A 49 5.01 -17.93 0.64
C ASP A 49 5.38 -17.21 1.95
N HIS A 50 6.17 -16.14 1.89
CA HIS A 50 6.65 -15.37 3.04
C HIS A 50 6.20 -13.90 2.99
N VAL A 51 5.15 -13.60 2.25
CA VAL A 51 4.61 -12.23 2.22
C VAL A 51 4.04 -11.87 3.59
N LEU A 52 4.33 -10.64 4.04
CA LEU A 52 3.77 -10.12 5.28
C LEU A 52 2.26 -9.93 5.10
N THR A 53 1.47 -10.69 5.85
CA THR A 53 0.00 -10.66 5.80
C THR A 53 -0.62 -10.21 7.12
N THR A 54 -1.87 -9.78 7.03
CA THR A 54 -2.76 -9.61 8.17
C THR A 54 -3.74 -10.79 8.22
N THR A 55 -3.74 -11.51 9.33
CA THR A 55 -4.76 -12.49 9.72
C THR A 55 -5.55 -11.99 10.93
N LYS A 56 -6.66 -12.64 11.28
CA LYS A 56 -7.44 -12.34 12.49
C LYS A 56 -6.56 -12.33 13.75
N ALA A 57 -5.61 -13.26 13.84
CA ALA A 57 -4.69 -13.36 14.97
C ALA A 57 -3.71 -12.18 15.07
N THR A 58 -3.21 -11.70 13.93
CA THR A 58 -2.23 -10.60 13.90
C THR A 58 -2.87 -9.21 13.81
N LEU A 59 -4.18 -9.12 13.61
CA LEU A 59 -4.87 -7.85 13.33
C LEU A 59 -4.64 -6.81 14.43
N ALA A 60 -4.73 -7.22 15.69
CA ALA A 60 -4.49 -6.32 16.83
C ALA A 60 -3.06 -5.79 16.83
N ASP A 61 -2.06 -6.65 16.62
CA ASP A 61 -0.66 -6.26 16.56
C ASP A 61 -0.41 -5.28 15.41
N ARG A 62 -0.96 -5.55 14.22
CA ARG A 62 -0.84 -4.67 13.05
C ARG A 62 -1.43 -3.29 13.30
N LYS A 63 -2.52 -3.20 14.08
CA LYS A 63 -3.13 -1.92 14.47
C LYS A 63 -2.28 -1.14 15.48
N MET A 64 -1.47 -1.82 16.30
CA MET A 64 -0.54 -1.15 17.20
C MET A 64 0.70 -0.66 16.46
N CYS A 65 1.37 -1.54 15.73
CA CYS A 65 2.54 -1.22 14.93
C CYS A 65 2.89 -2.33 13.93
N ILE A 66 3.66 -1.97 12.93
CA ILE A 66 4.31 -2.88 11.99
C ILE A 66 5.77 -2.46 11.96
N LEU A 67 6.63 -3.26 12.58
CA LEU A 67 8.05 -2.94 12.66
C LEU A 67 8.65 -2.81 11.25
N LEU A 68 9.10 -1.61 10.91
CA LEU A 68 9.64 -1.29 9.58
C LEU A 68 10.81 -2.20 9.19
N ASP A 69 11.64 -2.57 10.18
CA ASP A 69 12.81 -3.45 10.00
C ASP A 69 12.43 -4.92 9.72
N SER A 70 11.19 -5.30 10.06
CA SER A 70 10.65 -6.64 9.80
C SER A 70 9.90 -6.75 8.47
N MET A 71 9.65 -5.61 7.80
CA MET A 71 8.94 -5.60 6.54
C MET A 71 9.83 -6.16 5.43
N PRO A 72 9.24 -6.83 4.43
CA PRO A 72 9.95 -7.11 3.18
C PRO A 72 10.48 -5.81 2.56
N PRO A 73 11.64 -5.81 1.88
CA PRO A 73 12.26 -4.60 1.33
C PRO A 73 11.29 -3.75 0.49
N THR A 74 10.47 -4.39 -0.35
CA THR A 74 9.46 -3.71 -1.17
C THR A 74 8.43 -2.91 -0.36
N PHE A 75 8.07 -3.41 0.83
CA PHE A 75 7.07 -2.76 1.69
C PHE A 75 7.72 -1.58 2.43
N SER A 76 8.93 -1.77 2.95
CA SER A 76 9.72 -0.69 3.55
C SER A 76 9.98 0.44 2.55
N ASP A 77 10.35 0.11 1.31
CA ASP A 77 10.53 1.07 0.23
C ASP A 77 9.24 1.84 -0.07
N ALA A 78 8.10 1.15 -0.10
CA ALA A 78 6.80 1.79 -0.31
C ALA A 78 6.44 2.78 0.82
N VAL A 79 6.76 2.44 2.07
CA VAL A 79 6.61 3.34 3.22
C VAL A 79 7.51 4.58 3.07
N VAL A 80 8.78 4.38 2.71
CA VAL A 80 9.73 5.47 2.48
C VAL A 80 9.28 6.38 1.34
N VAL A 81 8.78 5.81 0.23
CA VAL A 81 8.23 6.57 -0.90
C VAL A 81 7.03 7.39 -0.44
N ALA A 82 6.07 6.79 0.25
CA ALA A 82 4.89 7.51 0.77
C ALA A 82 5.31 8.72 1.63
N ARG A 83 6.25 8.52 2.57
CA ARG A 83 6.80 9.59 3.41
C ARG A 83 7.50 10.69 2.60
N LYS A 84 8.30 10.34 1.59
CA LYS A 84 8.98 11.31 0.71
C LYS A 84 8.01 12.19 -0.06
N PHE A 85 6.89 11.63 -0.50
CA PHE A 85 5.81 12.38 -1.16
C PHE A 85 4.87 13.09 -0.17
N LYS A 86 5.14 13.02 1.14
CA LYS A 86 4.29 13.57 2.21
C LYS A 86 2.87 13.00 2.18
N ILE A 87 2.74 11.74 1.78
CA ILE A 87 1.46 11.01 1.75
C ILE A 87 1.44 10.06 2.94
N ARG A 88 0.45 10.27 3.81
CA ARG A 88 0.34 9.54 5.09
C ARG A 88 -0.21 8.13 4.95
N TYR A 89 -0.95 7.84 3.87
CA TYR A 89 -1.69 6.60 3.74
C TYR A 89 -1.15 5.75 2.58
N LEU A 90 -0.92 4.48 2.87
CA LEU A 90 -0.49 3.46 1.91
C LEU A 90 -1.43 2.26 2.01
N TRP A 91 -1.84 1.70 0.87
CA TRP A 91 -2.66 0.51 0.83
C TRP A 91 -1.87 -0.65 0.22
N ILE A 92 -1.80 -1.76 0.95
CA ILE A 92 -1.12 -3.00 0.52
C ILE A 92 -2.11 -4.15 0.75
N GLU A 93 -2.51 -4.85 -0.29
CA GLU A 93 -3.60 -5.84 -0.21
C GLU A 93 -3.37 -6.91 0.87
N SER A 94 -2.12 -7.38 1.01
CA SER A 94 -1.78 -8.43 1.98
C SER A 94 -1.93 -7.97 3.43
N LEU A 95 -1.80 -6.67 3.70
CA LEU A 95 -1.91 -6.08 5.04
C LEU A 95 -3.27 -5.44 5.33
N CYS A 96 -3.92 -4.87 4.32
CA CYS A 96 -5.19 -4.15 4.47
C CYS A 96 -6.41 -5.06 4.37
N ILE A 97 -6.24 -6.30 3.91
CA ILE A 97 -7.29 -7.35 3.87
C ILE A 97 -6.92 -8.45 4.86
N ILE A 98 -7.90 -8.95 5.61
CA ILE A 98 -7.73 -10.05 6.55
C ILE A 98 -7.75 -11.38 5.76
N GLN A 99 -6.58 -11.98 5.56
CA GLN A 99 -6.37 -13.06 4.58
C GLN A 99 -7.05 -14.38 4.93
N ASP A 100 -7.29 -14.64 6.22
CA ASP A 100 -8.00 -15.82 6.74
C ASP A 100 -9.49 -15.54 7.01
N SER A 101 -10.04 -14.47 6.43
CA SER A 101 -11.44 -14.10 6.54
C SER A 101 -12.10 -14.01 5.17
N THR A 102 -12.88 -15.01 4.79
CA THR A 102 -13.59 -15.03 3.50
C THR A 102 -14.51 -13.82 3.33
N ASP A 103 -15.26 -13.44 4.36
CA ASP A 103 -16.19 -12.32 4.30
C ASP A 103 -15.46 -10.98 4.08
N ASP A 104 -14.34 -10.79 4.78
CA ASP A 104 -13.52 -9.58 4.65
C ASP A 104 -12.87 -9.52 3.27
N TRP A 105 -12.33 -10.65 2.80
CA TRP A 105 -11.76 -10.76 1.47
C TRP A 105 -12.79 -10.46 0.39
N MET A 106 -14.01 -11.00 0.48
CA MET A 106 -15.08 -10.73 -0.47
C MET A 106 -15.47 -9.25 -0.47
N ALA A 107 -15.58 -8.63 0.71
CA ALA A 107 -15.94 -7.22 0.83
C ALA A 107 -14.86 -6.28 0.26
N GLU A 108 -13.57 -6.57 0.50
CA GLU A 108 -12.48 -5.71 0.08
C GLU A 108 -12.05 -5.94 -1.38
N SER A 109 -12.00 -7.20 -1.83
CA SER A 109 -11.68 -7.52 -3.22
C SER A 109 -12.70 -6.95 -4.21
N ALA A 110 -13.98 -6.87 -3.82
CA ALA A 110 -15.02 -6.23 -4.63
C ALA A 110 -14.75 -4.73 -4.87
N LYS A 111 -14.05 -4.06 -3.95
CA LYS A 111 -13.72 -2.63 -4.01
C LYS A 111 -12.34 -2.36 -4.63
N MET A 112 -11.58 -3.41 -4.94
CA MET A 112 -10.17 -3.32 -5.29
C MET A 112 -9.92 -2.43 -6.52
N CYS A 113 -10.74 -2.55 -7.55
CA CYS A 113 -10.70 -1.65 -8.72
C CYS A 113 -10.84 -0.18 -8.32
N ASP A 114 -11.77 0.14 -7.41
CA ASP A 114 -12.00 1.50 -6.94
C ASP A 114 -10.88 1.99 -6.04
N ILE A 115 -10.28 1.11 -5.23
CA ILE A 115 -9.11 1.41 -4.39
C ILE A 115 -7.92 1.77 -5.27
N TYR A 116 -7.59 0.96 -6.28
CA TYR A 116 -6.49 1.28 -7.20
C TYR A 116 -6.77 2.53 -8.02
N ARG A 117 -8.02 2.75 -8.45
CA ARG A 117 -8.43 3.95 -9.20
C ARG A 117 -8.43 5.22 -8.35
N GLY A 118 -8.66 5.09 -7.03
CA GLY A 118 -8.69 6.20 -6.09
C GLY A 118 -7.31 6.62 -5.57
N ALA A 119 -6.31 5.74 -5.67
CA ALA A 119 -4.94 6.03 -5.30
C ALA A 119 -4.34 7.13 -6.18
N LEU A 120 -3.46 7.95 -5.61
CA LEU A 120 -2.74 8.98 -6.39
C LEU A 120 -1.85 8.33 -7.46
N PHE A 121 -1.13 7.29 -7.07
CA PHE A 121 -0.44 6.39 -7.97
C PHE A 121 -0.18 5.05 -7.28
N THR A 122 0.16 4.05 -8.09
CA THR A 122 0.53 2.72 -7.62
C THR A 122 2.04 2.54 -7.74
N ILE A 123 2.66 2.13 -6.64
CA ILE A 123 4.06 1.70 -6.59
C ILE A 123 4.12 0.27 -7.12
N PHE A 124 5.09 0.03 -8.01
CA PHE A 124 5.40 -1.30 -8.52
C PHE A 124 6.87 -1.59 -8.22
N ALA A 125 7.15 -2.79 -7.71
CA ALA A 125 8.52 -3.27 -7.66
C ALA A 125 9.00 -3.58 -9.08
N ALA A 126 10.04 -2.87 -9.54
CA ALA A 126 10.73 -3.24 -10.76
C ALA A 126 11.59 -4.47 -10.47
N ASN A 127 11.40 -5.56 -11.23
CA ASN A 127 12.36 -6.66 -11.19
C ASN A 127 13.67 -6.17 -11.78
N THR A 128 14.73 -6.09 -10.98
CA THR A 128 16.09 -6.13 -11.51
C THR A 128 16.43 -7.59 -11.74
N HIS A 129 16.71 -7.98 -12.98
CA HIS A 129 17.44 -9.23 -13.20
C HIS A 129 18.82 -9.08 -12.53
N PRO A 130 19.45 -10.17 -12.03
CA PRO A 130 20.78 -10.10 -11.40
C PRO A 130 21.86 -9.46 -12.28
N THR A 131 21.62 -9.35 -13.59
CA THR A 131 22.51 -8.70 -14.58
C THR A 131 22.20 -7.24 -14.84
N ASP A 132 21.14 -6.69 -14.25
CA ASP A 132 20.81 -5.27 -14.39
C ASP A 132 21.73 -4.46 -13.48
N VAL A 133 22.80 -3.92 -14.07
CA VAL A 133 23.54 -2.81 -13.46
C VAL A 133 22.55 -1.72 -13.03
N PRO A 134 22.65 -1.17 -11.80
CA PRO A 134 21.74 -0.13 -11.35
C PRO A 134 21.91 1.10 -12.25
N ASN A 135 20.97 1.30 -13.18
CA ASN A 135 20.88 2.51 -13.96
C ASN A 135 19.92 3.48 -13.24
N PRO A 136 20.43 4.54 -12.59
CA PRO A 136 19.57 5.52 -11.94
C PRO A 136 18.73 6.24 -12.99
N GLY A 137 17.45 5.87 -13.11
CA GLY A 137 16.51 6.56 -14.00
C GLY A 137 15.46 5.69 -14.70
N ARG A 138 15.48 4.36 -14.56
CA ARG A 138 14.52 3.50 -15.27
C ARG A 138 13.32 3.10 -14.39
N TRP A 139 12.23 3.85 -14.49
CA TRP A 139 10.91 3.46 -13.98
C TRP A 139 10.08 2.90 -15.14
N SER A 140 9.51 1.70 -15.00
CA SER A 140 8.58 1.14 -15.98
C SER A 140 7.15 1.17 -15.44
N ILE A 141 6.25 1.89 -16.13
CA ILE A 141 4.81 1.87 -15.86
C ILE A 141 4.25 0.63 -16.58
N ARG A 142 3.80 -0.38 -15.84
CA ARG A 142 3.01 -1.49 -16.40
C ARG A 142 1.58 -1.41 -15.90
N THR A 143 0.62 -1.51 -16.80
CA THR A 143 -0.78 -1.81 -16.46
C THR A 143 -0.92 -3.32 -16.35
N GLN A 144 -1.38 -3.84 -15.19
CA GLN A 144 -1.74 -5.25 -15.08
C GLN A 144 -3.24 -5.45 -15.29
N LYS A 145 -3.56 -6.45 -16.12
CA LYS A 145 -4.89 -7.06 -16.20
C LYS A 145 -5.06 -8.01 -15.01
N TRP A 146 -6.09 -7.80 -14.23
CA TRP A 146 -6.52 -8.70 -13.15
C TRP A 146 -7.02 -10.02 -13.75
N SER A 147 -6.48 -11.14 -13.28
CA SER A 147 -7.02 -12.47 -13.57
C SER A 147 -7.86 -12.91 -12.37
N ARG A 148 -9.17 -13.05 -12.59
CA ARG A 148 -10.09 -13.63 -11.60
C ARG A 148 -9.69 -15.11 -11.42
N LYS A 149 -9.48 -15.54 -10.17
CA LYS A 149 -9.60 -16.97 -9.83
C LYS A 149 -11.08 -17.28 -9.61
#